data_AF-A0A7C7JV85-F1
#
_entry.id   AF-A0A7C7JV85-F1
#
_cell.length_a   1.000
_cell.length_b   1.000
_cell.length_c   1.000
_cell.angle_alpha   90.00
_cell.angle_beta   90.00
_cell.angle_gamma   90.00
#
_symmetry.space_group_name_H-M   'P 1'
#
loop_
_entity.id
_entity.type
_entity.pdbx_description
1 polymer ?
#
loop_
_entity_poly.entity_id
_entity_poly.type
_entity_poly.pdbx_seq_one_letter_code
_entity_poly.pdbx_strand_id
1 'polypeptide(L)'
;SRGYKILDISKFEASAYNVHINEININPISSKKELINISENGYFKNKQNNIEFSYSIAEYDKYLEAEFATKLEGFYEKWSDWSNTSSISYKNLPPGDYTFKVKARVGDKDVKEAVVYNFSIEKPWYLSTTMVFVYLISALVVLLLVNYLYKLYYRKQKEKLLQKTQRKLELKDLENKQHLMKLNNEKLKNEIESKNRELAVSTMSLIKKNEFLNTIKNELAEKVDTSNLKPVIKIIDKNINNKDDWKLFEEAFNNADKDFLKKIKSKHPKLTSNDLRLCAYLRLNLSSKEIAPLLNISPRSVEVKRYRLRKKMDLPHETNLTDYILEL
;
A
#
# COMPACT_ATOMS: atom_id res chain seq x y z
N SER A 1 29.96 -85.69 77.76
CA SER A 1 30.44 -86.52 76.64
C SER A 1 30.63 -85.63 75.43
N ARG A 2 31.87 -85.47 74.93
CA ARG A 2 32.18 -84.74 73.69
C ARG A 2 32.39 -85.77 72.60
N GLY A 3 31.35 -86.08 71.83
CA GLY A 3 31.43 -86.99 70.69
C GLY A 3 31.88 -86.24 69.42
N TYR A 4 32.58 -86.94 68.53
CA TYR A 4 32.83 -86.48 67.17
C TYR A 4 32.04 -87.37 66.20
N LYS A 5 31.62 -86.79 65.07
CA LYS A 5 30.94 -87.49 63.98
C LYS A 5 31.85 -87.41 62.75
N ILE A 6 32.29 -88.55 62.25
CA ILE A 6 33.06 -88.61 61.00
C ILE A 6 32.05 -88.59 59.86
N LEU A 7 32.10 -87.54 59.04
CA LEU A 7 31.26 -87.40 57.86
C LEU A 7 32.09 -87.78 56.63
N ASP A 8 31.61 -88.75 55.87
CA ASP A 8 32.23 -89.13 54.60
C ASP A 8 31.63 -88.27 53.48
N ILE A 9 32.37 -87.23 53.10
CA ILE A 9 31.95 -86.22 52.12
C ILE A 9 31.87 -86.83 50.70
N SER A 10 32.54 -87.96 50.47
CA SER A 10 32.58 -88.64 49.16
C SER A 10 31.27 -89.35 48.78
N LYS A 11 30.37 -89.57 49.75
CA LYS A 11 29.07 -90.22 49.55
C LYS A 11 27.94 -89.26 49.15
N PHE A 12 28.21 -87.95 49.15
CA PHE A 12 27.27 -86.96 48.64
C PHE A 12 27.48 -86.79 47.14
N GLU A 13 26.70 -87.52 46.34
CA GLU A 13 26.70 -87.34 44.88
C GLU A 13 26.26 -85.92 44.53
N ALA A 14 27.01 -85.27 43.63
CA ALA A 14 26.69 -83.95 43.16
C ALA A 14 25.45 -84.03 42.25
N SER A 15 24.29 -83.63 42.79
CA SER A 15 23.10 -83.42 41.97
C SER A 15 23.42 -82.37 40.90
N ALA A 16 23.08 -82.65 39.64
CA ALA A 16 23.23 -81.65 38.58
C ALA A 16 22.18 -80.55 38.81
N TYR A 17 22.62 -79.41 39.35
CA TYR A 17 21.73 -78.29 39.56
C TYR A 17 21.46 -77.53 38.27
N ASN A 18 20.19 -77.30 37.98
CA ASN A 18 19.75 -76.46 36.86
C ASN A 18 19.03 -75.23 37.42
N VAL A 19 19.41 -74.07 36.91
CA VAL A 19 18.72 -72.81 37.18
C VAL A 19 17.55 -72.70 36.22
N HIS A 20 16.42 -72.17 36.68
CA HIS A 20 15.26 -71.87 35.86
C HIS A 20 14.78 -70.45 36.13
N ILE A 21 14.33 -69.75 35.08
CA ILE A 21 13.52 -68.55 35.24
C ILE A 21 12.09 -69.03 35.45
N ASN A 22 11.49 -68.64 36.58
CA ASN A 22 10.16 -69.09 36.99
C ASN A 22 9.07 -68.19 36.42
N GLU A 23 9.32 -66.89 36.42
CA GLU A 23 8.34 -65.87 36.05
C GLU A 23 9.04 -64.59 35.61
N ILE A 24 8.44 -63.94 34.59
CA ILE A 24 8.86 -62.65 34.07
C ILE A 24 7.64 -61.74 34.13
N ASN A 25 7.73 -60.71 34.96
CA ASN A 25 6.65 -59.75 35.17
C ASN A 25 7.06 -58.40 34.57
N ILE A 26 6.22 -57.87 33.68
CA ILE A 26 6.38 -56.49 33.19
C ILE A 26 5.35 -55.59 33.87
N ASN A 27 5.74 -54.36 34.17
CA ASN A 27 4.81 -53.37 34.70
C ASN A 27 4.91 -52.02 33.97
N PRO A 28 3.81 -51.55 33.35
CA PRO A 28 3.65 -50.14 33.08
C PRO A 28 3.77 -49.33 34.36
N ILE A 29 4.40 -48.16 34.31
CA ILE A 29 4.60 -47.26 35.46
C ILE A 29 3.29 -46.99 36.27
N SER A 30 2.10 -47.27 35.71
CA SER A 30 0.79 -47.00 36.33
C SER A 30 -0.20 -48.17 36.41
N SER A 31 0.17 -49.45 36.21
CA SER A 31 -0.82 -50.56 36.17
C SER A 31 -0.44 -51.84 36.92
N LYS A 32 -1.24 -52.90 36.74
CA LYS A 32 -1.04 -54.23 37.33
C LYS A 32 0.07 -54.97 36.58
N LYS A 33 0.83 -55.81 37.29
CA LYS A 33 1.86 -56.68 36.71
C LYS A 33 1.24 -57.62 35.66
N GLU A 34 1.91 -57.75 34.52
CA GLU A 34 1.56 -58.66 33.43
C GLU A 34 2.61 -59.75 33.33
N LEU A 35 2.17 -61.01 33.35
CA LEU A 35 3.04 -62.18 33.27
C LEU A 35 3.35 -62.49 31.80
N ILE A 36 4.63 -62.71 31.50
CA ILE A 36 5.11 -62.96 30.13
C ILE A 36 5.52 -64.41 29.95
N ASN A 37 5.30 -64.91 28.73
CA ASN A 37 5.75 -66.24 28.33
C ASN A 37 7.28 -66.28 28.27
N ILE A 38 7.88 -67.21 29.02
CA ILE A 38 9.33 -67.36 29.17
C ILE A 38 9.93 -68.12 27.97
N SER A 39 9.11 -68.90 27.25
CA SER A 39 9.55 -69.73 26.12
C SER A 39 9.78 -68.94 24.83
N GLU A 40 9.33 -67.67 24.77
CA GLU A 40 9.45 -66.81 23.59
C GLU A 40 10.18 -65.52 23.94
N ASN A 41 10.84 -64.93 22.93
CA ASN A 41 11.49 -63.63 23.09
C ASN A 41 10.43 -62.55 23.40
N GLY A 42 10.72 -61.69 24.37
CA GLY A 42 9.81 -60.62 24.78
C GLY A 42 9.84 -59.42 23.83
N TYR A 43 8.67 -58.88 23.51
CA TYR A 43 8.54 -57.61 22.78
C TYR A 43 7.61 -56.68 23.57
N PHE A 44 8.18 -55.59 24.10
CA PHE A 44 7.49 -54.73 25.05
C PHE A 44 7.33 -53.32 24.50
N LYS A 45 6.16 -52.72 24.73
CA LYS A 45 5.91 -51.30 24.38
C LYS A 45 6.79 -50.40 25.24
N ASN A 46 7.07 -49.19 24.77
CA ASN A 46 7.88 -48.21 25.50
C ASN A 46 7.45 -47.99 26.97
N LYS A 47 6.16 -48.08 27.28
CA LYS A 47 5.63 -47.92 28.65
C LYS A 47 5.84 -49.14 29.55
N GLN A 48 6.08 -50.33 28.98
CA GLN A 48 6.31 -51.60 29.67
C GLN A 48 7.82 -51.79 29.94
N ASN A 49 8.47 -50.79 30.53
CA ASN A 49 9.93 -50.76 30.69
C ASN A 49 10.40 -51.04 32.13
N ASN A 50 9.52 -51.51 33.00
CA ASN A 50 9.88 -52.10 34.29
C ASN A 50 9.69 -53.60 34.19
N ILE A 51 10.76 -54.36 34.43
CA ILE A 51 10.79 -55.80 34.24
C ILE A 51 11.37 -56.45 35.50
N GLU A 52 10.67 -57.45 36.01
CA GLU A 52 11.06 -58.24 37.17
C GLU A 52 11.22 -59.69 36.74
N PHE A 53 12.38 -60.25 37.04
CA PHE A 53 12.71 -61.65 36.79
C PHE A 53 12.75 -62.38 38.12
N SER A 54 12.06 -63.52 38.22
CA SER A 54 12.21 -64.45 39.34
C SER A 54 12.76 -65.77 38.82
N TYR A 55 13.71 -66.32 39.56
CA TYR A 55 14.47 -67.49 39.18
C TYR A 55 14.71 -68.39 40.38
N SER A 56 14.91 -69.68 40.15
CA SER A 56 15.15 -70.64 41.22
C SER A 56 16.08 -71.75 40.78
N ILE A 57 16.56 -72.49 41.77
CA ILE A 57 17.35 -73.70 41.63
C ILE A 57 16.72 -74.76 42.54
N ALA A 58 16.61 -76.00 42.05
CA ALA A 58 16.09 -77.09 42.86
C ALA A 58 17.19 -77.61 43.80
N GLU A 59 17.32 -77.00 44.97
CA GLU A 59 18.16 -77.48 46.08
C GLU A 59 17.26 -77.81 47.29
N TYR A 60 17.43 -79.01 47.84
CA TYR A 60 16.60 -79.55 48.91
C TYR A 60 17.39 -79.75 50.22
N ASP A 61 18.72 -79.57 50.21
CA ASP A 61 19.53 -79.56 51.41
C ASP A 61 19.38 -78.24 52.17
N LYS A 62 18.90 -78.34 53.42
CA LYS A 62 18.64 -77.20 54.31
C LYS A 62 19.92 -76.42 54.67
N TYR A 63 21.10 -77.02 54.52
CA TYR A 63 22.38 -76.41 54.92
C TYR A 63 23.16 -75.81 53.76
N LEU A 64 22.68 -75.91 52.53
CA LEU A 64 23.29 -75.30 51.35
C LEU A 64 22.46 -74.09 50.92
N GLU A 65 23.06 -72.89 51.00
CA GLU A 65 22.45 -71.68 50.47
C GLU A 65 22.74 -71.55 48.98
N ALA A 66 21.69 -71.29 48.21
CA ALA A 66 21.79 -70.97 46.79
C ALA A 66 22.03 -69.47 46.61
N GLU A 67 23.04 -69.13 45.81
CA GLU A 67 23.33 -67.76 45.43
C GLU A 67 23.24 -67.60 43.91
N PHE A 68 22.84 -66.41 43.49
CA PHE A 68 22.61 -66.05 42.10
C PHE A 68 23.45 -64.85 41.71
N ALA A 69 23.96 -64.89 40.48
CA ALA A 69 24.55 -63.74 39.81
C ALA A 69 23.79 -63.50 38.51
N THR A 70 23.50 -62.23 38.24
CA THR A 70 22.70 -61.82 37.07
C THR A 70 23.49 -60.85 36.19
N LYS A 71 23.17 -60.82 34.90
CA LYS A 71 23.72 -59.88 33.93
C LYS A 71 22.62 -59.45 32.96
N LEU A 72 22.58 -58.16 32.62
CA LEU A 72 21.65 -57.62 31.63
C LEU A 72 22.44 -56.93 30.51
N GLU A 73 22.76 -57.66 29.46
CA GLU A 73 23.45 -57.11 28.29
C GLU A 73 22.56 -56.09 27.58
N GLY A 74 23.15 -54.98 27.15
CA GLY A 74 22.41 -53.80 26.68
C GLY A 74 22.13 -52.75 27.76
N PHE A 75 22.36 -53.06 29.04
CA PHE A 75 22.32 -52.08 30.14
C PHE A 75 23.56 -52.16 31.06
N TYR A 76 23.85 -53.35 31.60
CA TYR A 76 25.00 -53.63 32.45
C TYR A 76 25.84 -54.79 31.90
N GLU A 77 27.05 -54.47 31.44
CA GLU A 77 27.96 -55.44 30.80
C GLU A 77 28.75 -56.33 31.77
N LYS A 78 28.59 -56.16 33.08
CA LYS A 78 29.23 -56.99 34.11
C LYS A 78 28.19 -57.80 34.87
N TRP A 79 28.60 -58.99 35.34
CA TRP A 79 27.82 -59.77 36.28
C TRP A 79 27.65 -59.00 37.60
N SER A 80 26.49 -59.13 38.23
CA SER A 80 26.26 -58.68 39.59
C SER A 80 27.11 -59.47 40.58
N ASP A 81 27.24 -58.94 41.79
CA ASP A 81 27.70 -59.73 42.92
C ASP A 81 26.73 -60.89 43.20
N TRP A 82 27.25 -61.92 43.84
CA TRP A 82 26.45 -63.07 44.27
C TRP A 82 25.49 -62.66 45.39
N SER A 83 24.23 -63.07 45.28
CA SER A 83 23.18 -62.77 46.24
C SER A 83 22.24 -63.98 46.42
N ASN A 84 21.71 -64.16 47.62
CA ASN A 84 20.70 -65.20 47.91
C ASN A 84 19.28 -64.84 47.45
N THR A 85 19.10 -63.67 46.82
CA THR A 85 17.81 -63.21 46.31
C THR A 85 17.42 -63.93 45.03
N SER A 86 16.24 -64.55 45.00
CA SER A 86 15.68 -65.28 43.84
C SER A 86 14.94 -64.39 42.85
N SER A 87 15.12 -63.07 42.90
CA SER A 87 14.46 -62.11 42.02
C SER A 87 15.26 -60.84 41.84
N ILE A 88 15.20 -60.23 40.66
CA ILE A 88 15.75 -58.90 40.37
C ILE A 88 14.78 -58.06 39.56
N SER A 89 14.71 -56.76 39.85
CA SER A 89 13.85 -55.81 39.17
C SER A 89 14.67 -54.69 38.51
N TYR A 90 14.50 -54.53 37.20
CA TYR A 90 15.02 -53.43 36.41
C TYR A 90 13.91 -52.41 36.16
N LYS A 91 14.16 -51.15 36.51
CA LYS A 91 13.18 -50.07 36.40
C LYS A 91 13.61 -49.07 35.33
N ASN A 92 12.63 -48.58 34.58
CA ASN A 92 12.78 -47.55 33.57
C ASN A 92 13.87 -47.87 32.53
N LEU A 93 13.87 -49.10 32.01
CA LEU A 93 14.80 -49.49 30.97
C LEU A 93 14.61 -48.61 29.72
N PRO A 94 15.69 -48.11 29.11
CA PRO A 94 15.61 -47.42 27.82
C PRO A 94 15.04 -48.33 26.71
N PRO A 95 14.59 -47.76 25.58
CA PRO A 95 14.29 -48.55 24.39
C PRO A 95 15.55 -49.20 23.83
N GLY A 96 15.47 -50.47 23.47
CA GLY A 96 16.60 -51.24 22.96
C GLY A 96 16.39 -52.74 23.07
N ASP A 97 17.39 -53.47 22.62
CA ASP A 97 17.44 -54.93 22.70
C ASP A 97 18.29 -55.34 23.91
N TYR A 98 17.81 -56.32 24.66
CA TYR A 98 18.38 -56.75 25.93
C TYR A 98 18.47 -58.27 26.01
N THR A 99 19.51 -58.73 26.70
CA THR A 99 19.70 -60.15 27.02
C THR A 99 19.93 -60.31 28.52
N PHE A 100 18.93 -60.85 29.21
CA PHE A 100 19.02 -61.21 30.61
C PHE A 100 19.70 -62.58 30.76
N LYS A 101 20.69 -62.67 31.65
CA LYS A 101 21.40 -63.90 31.97
C LYS A 101 21.42 -64.09 33.48
N VAL A 102 21.15 -65.32 33.94
CA VAL A 102 21.26 -65.70 35.35
C VAL A 102 22.03 -67.01 35.48
N LYS A 103 22.96 -67.05 36.44
CA LYS A 103 23.64 -68.26 36.86
C LYS A 103 23.51 -68.39 38.37
N ALA A 104 23.61 -69.62 38.87
CA ALA A 104 23.58 -69.89 40.30
C ALA A 104 24.82 -70.66 40.74
N ARG A 105 25.07 -70.63 42.04
CA ARG A 105 25.99 -71.52 42.72
C ARG A 105 25.33 -72.01 44.00
N VAL A 106 25.67 -73.21 44.41
CA VAL A 106 25.17 -73.82 45.64
C VAL A 106 26.36 -74.27 46.47
N GLY A 107 26.59 -73.61 47.60
CA GLY A 107 27.87 -73.70 48.31
C GLY A 107 29.05 -73.33 47.40
N ASP A 108 30.06 -74.18 47.32
CA ASP A 108 31.27 -73.97 46.49
C ASP A 108 31.12 -74.47 45.03
N LYS A 109 29.92 -74.90 44.61
CA LYS A 109 29.68 -75.47 43.28
C LYS A 109 28.92 -74.50 42.38
N ASP A 110 29.59 -74.05 41.32
CA ASP A 110 28.96 -73.25 40.26
C ASP A 110 28.12 -74.13 39.31
N VAL A 111 26.95 -73.62 38.92
CA VAL A 111 26.17 -74.19 37.81
C VAL A 111 26.86 -73.86 36.49
N LYS A 112 27.02 -74.89 35.64
CA LYS A 112 27.83 -74.79 34.41
C LYS A 112 27.24 -73.86 33.35
N GLU A 113 25.91 -73.75 33.27
CA GLU A 113 25.23 -72.99 32.22
C GLU A 113 24.34 -71.90 32.80
N ALA A 114 24.42 -70.70 32.22
CA ALA A 114 23.52 -69.60 32.56
C ALA A 114 22.24 -69.68 31.73
N VAL A 115 21.10 -69.44 32.37
CA VAL A 115 19.82 -69.28 31.66
C VAL A 115 19.78 -67.92 30.99
N VAL A 116 19.32 -67.86 29.75
CA VAL A 116 19.29 -66.66 28.93
C VAL A 116 17.86 -66.36 28.48
N TYR A 117 17.48 -65.08 28.56
CA TYR A 117 16.20 -64.57 28.05
C TYR A 117 16.41 -63.28 27.26
N ASN A 118 15.93 -63.25 26.02
CA ASN A 118 16.06 -62.08 25.14
C ASN A 118 14.75 -61.31 25.07
N PHE A 119 14.84 -59.98 25.10
CA PHE A 119 13.67 -59.12 24.91
C PHE A 119 14.04 -57.77 24.29
N SER A 120 13.05 -57.10 23.71
CA SER A 120 13.20 -55.77 23.11
C SER A 120 12.14 -54.81 23.62
N ILE A 121 12.53 -53.54 23.84
CA ILE A 121 11.63 -52.45 24.25
C ILE A 121 11.52 -51.44 23.11
N GLU A 122 10.28 -51.21 22.65
CA GLU A 122 9.99 -50.28 21.56
C GLU A 122 10.35 -48.83 21.90
N LYS A 123 10.74 -48.07 20.86
CA LYS A 123 10.98 -46.62 20.95
C LYS A 123 9.65 -45.87 21.20
N PRO A 124 9.67 -44.71 21.88
CA PRO A 124 8.48 -43.88 22.03
C PRO A 124 7.88 -43.48 20.67
N TRP A 125 6.55 -43.40 20.61
CA TRP A 125 5.81 -43.12 19.38
C TRP A 125 6.23 -41.80 18.69
N TYR A 126 6.59 -40.76 19.45
CA TYR A 126 7.02 -39.45 18.92
C TYR A 126 8.41 -39.47 18.27
N LEU A 127 9.20 -40.53 18.48
CA LEU A 127 10.48 -40.79 17.81
C LEU A 127 10.35 -41.81 16.68
N SER A 128 9.13 -42.22 16.34
CA SER A 128 8.87 -43.11 15.19
C SER A 128 9.25 -42.41 13.88
N THR A 129 9.76 -43.16 12.91
CA THR A 129 10.07 -42.67 11.55
C THR A 129 8.85 -42.00 10.90
N THR A 130 7.65 -42.50 11.17
CA THR A 130 6.39 -41.90 10.69
C THR A 130 6.19 -40.48 11.23
N MET A 131 6.48 -40.25 12.51
CA MET A 131 6.36 -38.94 13.14
C MET A 131 7.39 -37.95 12.62
N VAL A 132 8.60 -38.40 12.26
CA VAL A 132 9.59 -37.54 11.59
C VAL A 132 9.03 -36.98 10.28
N PHE A 133 8.37 -37.81 9.46
CA PHE A 133 7.70 -37.32 8.25
C PHE A 133 6.55 -36.36 8.55
N VAL A 134 5.74 -36.63 9.58
CA VAL A 134 4.67 -35.71 10.01
C VAL A 134 5.24 -34.35 10.42
N TYR A 135 6.34 -34.31 11.17
CA TYR A 135 7.00 -33.06 11.54
C TYR A 135 7.53 -32.31 10.32
N LEU A 136 8.17 -33.00 9.37
CA LEU A 136 8.63 -32.39 8.12
C LEU A 136 7.48 -31.78 7.31
N ILE A 137 6.36 -32.50 7.18
CA ILE A 137 5.17 -32.00 6.47
C ILE A 137 4.57 -30.80 7.21
N SER A 138 4.46 -30.87 8.54
CA SER A 138 3.94 -29.76 9.34
C SER A 138 4.79 -28.49 9.19
N ALA A 139 6.13 -28.64 9.18
CA ALA A 139 7.06 -27.54 8.97
C ALA A 139 6.91 -26.93 7.56
N LEU A 140 6.73 -27.77 6.54
CA LEU A 140 6.47 -27.31 5.17
C LEU A 140 5.16 -26.51 5.08
N VAL A 141 4.08 -27.00 5.71
CA VAL A 141 2.79 -26.31 5.75
C VAL A 141 2.91 -24.96 6.44
N VAL A 142 3.62 -24.89 7.58
CA VAL A 142 3.88 -23.62 8.28
C VAL A 142 4.65 -22.65 7.39
N LEU A 143 5.70 -23.10 6.70
CA LEU A 143 6.46 -22.27 5.76
C LEU A 143 5.61 -21.73 4.61
N LEU A 144 4.75 -22.57 4.02
CA LEU A 144 3.83 -22.17 2.97
C LEU A 144 2.78 -21.16 3.48
N LEU A 145 2.27 -21.36 4.69
CA LEU A 145 1.31 -20.47 5.33
C LEU A 145 1.94 -19.11 5.62
N VAL A 146 3.16 -19.08 6.17
CA VAL A 146 3.92 -17.84 6.41
C VAL A 146 4.15 -17.09 5.10
N ASN A 147 4.60 -17.78 4.05
CA ASN A 147 4.80 -17.17 2.73
C ASN A 147 3.49 -16.62 2.14
N TYR A 148 2.38 -17.36 2.29
CA TYR A 148 1.05 -16.93 1.86
C TYR A 148 0.61 -15.65 2.60
N LEU A 149 0.71 -15.64 3.93
CA LEU A 149 0.37 -14.46 4.74
C LEU A 149 1.26 -13.25 4.40
N TYR A 150 2.56 -13.47 4.21
CA TYR A 150 3.50 -12.44 3.80
C TYR A 150 3.11 -11.82 2.44
N LYS A 151 2.75 -12.66 1.47
CA LYS A 151 2.30 -12.21 0.14
C LYS A 151 1.01 -11.40 0.22
N LEU A 152 0.05 -11.79 1.06
CA LEU A 152 -1.18 -11.02 1.29
C LEU A 152 -0.89 -9.64 1.88
N TYR A 153 -0.03 -9.57 2.90
CA TYR A 153 0.39 -8.33 3.52
C TYR A 153 1.08 -7.39 2.51
N TYR A 154 2.03 -7.91 1.73
CA TYR A 154 2.78 -7.14 0.74
C TYR A 154 1.89 -6.58 -0.38
N ARG A 155 0.89 -7.36 -0.84
CA ARG A 155 -0.06 -6.90 -1.88
C ARG A 155 -0.84 -5.67 -1.42
N LYS A 156 -1.37 -5.66 -0.20
CA LYS A 156 -2.09 -4.51 0.36
C LYS A 156 -1.20 -3.27 0.48
N GLN A 157 0.06 -3.46 0.86
CA GLN A 157 1.01 -2.36 0.99
C GLN A 157 1.36 -1.75 -0.38
N LYS A 158 1.57 -2.60 -1.39
CA LYS A 158 1.82 -2.18 -2.78
C LYS A 158 0.64 -1.41 -3.37
N GLU A 159 -0.60 -1.84 -3.10
CA GLU A 159 -1.79 -1.15 -3.57
C GLU A 159 -1.92 0.26 -2.98
N LYS A 160 -1.70 0.41 -1.67
CA LYS A 160 -1.66 1.74 -1.02
C LYS A 160 -0.57 2.64 -1.60
N LEU A 161 0.59 2.08 -1.91
CA LEU A 161 1.68 2.82 -2.53
C LEU A 161 1.31 3.31 -3.94
N LEU A 162 0.71 2.43 -4.75
CA LEU A 162 0.23 2.78 -6.09
C LEU A 162 -0.81 3.90 -6.05
N GLN A 163 -1.78 3.82 -5.14
CA GLN A 163 -2.78 4.88 -4.96
C GLN A 163 -2.15 6.23 -4.57
N LYS A 164 -1.16 6.23 -3.67
CA LYS A 164 -0.44 7.47 -3.30
C LYS A 164 0.32 8.05 -4.49
N THR A 165 0.99 7.21 -5.28
CA THR A 165 1.70 7.64 -6.48
C THR A 165 0.74 8.22 -7.51
N GLN A 166 -0.41 7.59 -7.74
CA GLN A 166 -1.41 8.07 -8.69
C GLN A 166 -2.00 9.43 -8.28
N ARG A 167 -2.34 9.61 -7.00
CA ARG A 167 -2.79 10.91 -6.47
C ARG A 167 -1.72 11.99 -6.63
N LYS A 168 -0.45 11.65 -6.42
CA LYS A 168 0.66 12.59 -6.59
C LYS A 168 0.85 13.01 -8.05
N LEU A 169 0.67 12.07 -8.99
CA LEU A 169 0.70 12.38 -10.43
C LEU A 169 -0.47 13.28 -10.81
N GLU A 170 -1.68 12.98 -10.33
CA GLU A 170 -2.87 13.79 -10.59
C GLU A 170 -2.72 15.23 -10.06
N LEU A 171 -2.20 15.41 -8.85
CA LEU A 171 -1.91 16.74 -8.29
C LEU A 171 -0.90 17.50 -9.15
N LYS A 172 0.18 16.83 -9.61
CA LYS A 172 1.18 17.45 -10.48
C LYS A 172 0.59 17.86 -11.84
N ASP A 173 -0.31 17.06 -12.38
CA ASP A 173 -1.02 17.39 -13.62
C ASP A 173 -1.97 18.58 -13.42
N LEU A 174 -2.65 18.67 -12.27
CA LEU A 174 -3.47 19.83 -11.92
C LEU A 174 -2.64 21.10 -11.76
N GLU A 175 -1.51 21.03 -11.06
CA GLU A 175 -0.57 22.15 -10.92
C GLU A 175 -0.05 22.62 -12.28
N ASN A 176 0.35 21.69 -13.15
CA ASN A 176 0.77 21.99 -14.52
C ASN A 176 -0.35 22.66 -15.32
N LYS A 177 -1.58 22.14 -15.25
CA LYS A 177 -2.74 22.75 -15.93
C LYS A 177 -3.03 24.15 -15.42
N GLN A 178 -2.96 24.37 -14.10
CA GLN A 178 -3.13 25.71 -13.51
C GLN A 178 -2.03 26.66 -13.97
N HIS A 179 -0.78 26.21 -14.01
CA HIS A 179 0.34 27.00 -14.50
C HIS A 179 0.16 27.38 -15.99
N LEU A 180 -0.22 26.43 -16.83
CA LEU A 180 -0.52 26.67 -18.24
C LEU A 180 -1.68 27.65 -18.42
N MET A 181 -2.74 27.52 -17.61
CA MET A 181 -3.88 28.44 -17.66
C MET A 181 -3.49 29.86 -17.26
N LYS A 182 -2.62 30.02 -16.25
CA LYS A 182 -2.08 31.34 -15.86
C LYS A 182 -1.27 31.97 -16.99
N LEU A 183 -0.35 31.22 -17.59
CA LEU A 183 0.43 31.69 -18.73
C LEU A 183 -0.46 32.08 -19.92
N ASN A 184 -1.50 31.29 -20.19
CA ASN A 184 -2.44 31.61 -21.26
C ASN A 184 -3.25 32.89 -20.96
N ASN A 185 -3.68 33.07 -19.72
CA ASN A 185 -4.37 34.30 -19.30
C ASN A 185 -3.47 35.53 -19.40
N GLU A 186 -2.21 35.43 -18.99
CA GLU A 186 -1.21 36.50 -19.15
C GLU A 186 -0.99 36.84 -20.63
N LYS A 187 -0.84 35.81 -21.48
CA LYS A 187 -0.71 35.98 -22.93
C LYS A 187 -1.92 36.69 -23.52
N LEU A 188 -3.14 36.26 -23.18
CA LEU A 188 -4.39 36.88 -23.65
C LEU A 188 -4.49 38.34 -23.18
N LYS A 189 -4.12 38.64 -21.94
CA LYS A 189 -4.11 40.02 -21.42
C LYS A 189 -3.14 40.90 -22.20
N ASN A 190 -1.93 40.42 -22.46
CA ASN A 190 -0.93 41.14 -23.26
C ASN A 190 -1.41 41.37 -24.70
N GLU A 191 -2.09 40.39 -25.29
CA GLU A 191 -2.67 40.51 -26.63
C GLU A 191 -3.79 41.57 -26.69
N ILE A 192 -4.67 41.58 -25.68
CA ILE A 192 -5.70 42.63 -25.53
C ILE A 192 -5.05 44.01 -25.40
N GLU A 193 -4.03 44.14 -24.55
CA GLU A 193 -3.33 45.41 -24.35
C GLU A 193 -2.65 45.90 -25.64
N SER A 194 -2.00 45.00 -26.37
CA SER A 194 -1.39 45.31 -27.66
C SER A 194 -2.43 45.76 -28.68
N LYS A 195 -3.60 45.08 -28.75
CA LYS A 195 -4.69 45.45 -29.66
C LYS A 195 -5.31 46.80 -29.30
N ASN A 196 -5.48 47.08 -28.01
CA ASN A 196 -5.96 48.38 -27.54
C ASN A 196 -4.99 49.51 -27.92
N ARG A 197 -3.67 49.27 -27.82
CA ARG A 197 -2.65 50.23 -28.24
C ARG A 197 -2.69 50.49 -29.75
N GLU A 198 -2.80 49.44 -30.57
CA GLU A 198 -2.96 49.57 -32.03
C GLU A 198 -4.18 50.43 -32.37
N LEU A 199 -5.30 50.18 -31.70
CA LEU A 199 -6.55 50.92 -31.91
C LEU A 199 -6.44 52.39 -31.48
N ALA A 200 -5.79 52.68 -30.35
CA ALA A 200 -5.55 54.04 -29.89
C ALA A 200 -4.69 54.84 -30.87
N VAL A 201 -3.60 54.24 -31.38
CA VAL A 201 -2.74 54.86 -32.40
C VAL A 201 -3.51 55.17 -33.68
N SER A 202 -4.30 54.20 -34.15
CA SER A 202 -5.15 54.39 -35.34
C SER A 202 -6.17 55.52 -35.14
N THR A 203 -6.83 55.55 -33.98
CA THR A 203 -7.80 56.60 -33.61
C THR A 203 -7.13 57.98 -33.55
N MET A 204 -5.97 58.12 -32.90
CA MET A 204 -5.23 59.39 -32.84
C MET A 204 -4.79 59.88 -34.21
N SER A 205 -4.38 58.98 -35.10
CA SER A 205 -4.03 59.32 -36.48
C SER A 205 -5.24 59.90 -37.24
N LEU A 206 -6.42 59.30 -37.07
CA LEU A 206 -7.67 59.81 -37.62
C LEU A 206 -8.05 61.19 -37.04
N ILE A 207 -7.89 61.39 -35.72
CA ILE A 207 -8.11 62.68 -35.07
C ILE A 207 -7.21 63.75 -35.71
N LYS A 208 -5.90 63.51 -35.77
CA LYS A 208 -4.94 64.47 -36.34
C LYS A 208 -5.23 64.79 -37.80
N LYS A 209 -5.61 63.78 -38.60
CA LYS A 209 -6.01 63.98 -40.00
C LYS A 209 -7.22 64.92 -40.08
N ASN A 210 -8.24 64.72 -39.24
CA ASN A 210 -9.43 65.57 -39.22
C ASN A 210 -9.16 66.98 -38.69
N GLU A 211 -8.32 67.13 -37.67
CA GLU A 211 -7.88 68.45 -37.19
C GLU A 211 -7.14 69.22 -38.29
N PHE A 212 -6.21 68.58 -38.99
CA PHE A 212 -5.46 69.21 -40.09
C PHE A 212 -6.38 69.68 -41.22
N LEU A 213 -7.34 68.83 -41.62
CA LEU A 213 -8.34 69.21 -42.62
C LEU A 213 -9.23 70.37 -42.17
N ASN A 214 -9.57 70.43 -40.87
CA ASN A 214 -10.31 71.55 -40.30
C ASN A 214 -9.47 72.84 -40.26
N THR A 215 -8.17 72.76 -39.97
CA THR A 215 -7.26 73.92 -40.05
C THR A 215 -7.19 74.46 -41.48
N ILE A 216 -7.01 73.58 -42.47
CA ILE A 216 -7.05 73.97 -43.90
C ILE A 216 -8.38 74.63 -44.24
N LYS A 217 -9.49 74.05 -43.79
CA LYS A 217 -10.83 74.61 -44.02
C LYS A 217 -10.97 76.02 -43.44
N ASN A 218 -10.53 76.24 -42.21
CA ASN A 218 -10.64 77.53 -41.53
C ASN A 218 -9.77 78.59 -42.20
N GLU A 219 -8.51 78.28 -42.55
CA GLU A 219 -7.64 79.22 -43.25
C GLU A 219 -8.18 79.61 -44.64
N LEU A 220 -8.79 78.67 -45.37
CA LEU A 220 -9.44 78.94 -46.65
C LEU A 220 -10.69 79.80 -46.51
N ALA A 221 -11.40 79.71 -45.38
CA ALA A 221 -12.63 80.47 -45.13
C ALA A 221 -12.36 81.92 -44.67
N GLU A 222 -11.25 82.18 -43.97
CA GLU A 222 -10.92 83.52 -43.44
C GLU A 222 -10.23 84.45 -44.45
N LYS A 223 -9.52 83.92 -45.45
CA LYS A 223 -8.57 84.72 -46.27
C LYS A 223 -8.95 84.97 -47.73
N VAL A 224 -10.08 84.46 -48.23
CA VAL A 224 -10.40 84.51 -49.67
C VAL A 224 -11.90 84.73 -49.93
N ASP A 225 -12.22 85.49 -50.99
CA ASP A 225 -13.58 85.85 -51.39
C ASP A 225 -14.49 84.60 -51.61
N THR A 226 -15.62 84.58 -50.91
CA THR A 226 -16.39 83.37 -50.56
C THR A 226 -17.22 82.76 -51.70
N SER A 227 -17.20 83.36 -52.89
CA SER A 227 -17.98 82.93 -54.06
C SER A 227 -17.38 81.72 -54.79
N ASN A 228 -16.04 81.62 -54.89
CA ASN A 228 -15.35 80.58 -55.68
C ASN A 228 -14.79 79.39 -54.87
N LEU A 229 -14.80 79.43 -53.53
CA LEU A 229 -14.23 78.39 -52.67
C LEU A 229 -15.23 77.39 -52.09
N LYS A 230 -16.53 77.63 -52.27
CA LYS A 230 -17.59 76.69 -51.86
C LYS A 230 -17.36 75.25 -52.35
N PRO A 231 -16.86 74.99 -53.58
CA PRO A 231 -16.57 73.63 -54.03
C PRO A 231 -15.44 72.95 -53.26
N VAL A 232 -14.36 73.68 -52.96
CA VAL A 232 -13.18 73.15 -52.24
C VAL A 232 -13.51 72.86 -50.79
N ILE A 233 -14.19 73.78 -50.11
CA ILE A 233 -14.69 73.57 -48.75
C ILE A 233 -15.65 72.37 -48.72
N LYS A 234 -16.50 72.20 -49.74
CA LYS A 234 -17.41 71.05 -49.86
C LYS A 234 -16.67 69.72 -50.07
N ILE A 235 -15.53 69.70 -50.79
CA ILE A 235 -14.68 68.51 -50.94
C ILE A 235 -13.99 68.17 -49.61
N ILE A 236 -13.52 69.17 -48.88
CA ILE A 236 -12.95 69.01 -47.54
C ILE A 236 -14.02 68.47 -46.59
N ASP A 237 -15.22 69.07 -46.56
CA ASP A 237 -16.35 68.59 -45.77
C ASP A 237 -16.76 67.15 -46.14
N LYS A 238 -16.69 66.78 -47.42
CA LYS A 238 -16.97 65.41 -47.88
C LYS A 238 -15.89 64.42 -47.43
N ASN A 239 -14.63 64.82 -47.36
CA ASN A 239 -13.53 63.98 -46.87
C ASN A 239 -13.47 63.88 -45.34
N ILE A 240 -13.79 64.96 -44.62
CA ILE A 240 -13.90 64.96 -43.15
C ILE A 240 -15.11 64.13 -42.71
N ASN A 241 -16.23 64.20 -43.45
CA ASN A 241 -17.44 63.44 -43.15
C ASN A 241 -17.56 62.13 -43.94
N ASN A 242 -16.45 61.52 -44.37
CA ASN A 242 -16.55 60.30 -45.16
C ASN A 242 -17.21 59.17 -44.33
N LYS A 243 -18.32 58.61 -44.84
CA LYS A 243 -19.02 57.48 -44.21
C LYS A 243 -18.16 56.21 -44.18
N ASP A 244 -17.14 56.12 -45.04
CA ASP A 244 -16.21 55.00 -45.08
C ASP A 244 -15.26 54.99 -43.86
N ASP A 245 -14.90 56.14 -43.31
CA ASP A 245 -14.08 56.22 -42.08
C ASP A 245 -14.84 55.68 -40.86
N TRP A 246 -16.16 55.85 -40.83
CA TRP A 246 -17.00 55.22 -39.81
C TRP A 246 -17.05 53.71 -39.98
N LYS A 247 -17.17 53.19 -41.21
CA LYS A 247 -17.16 51.74 -41.45
C LYS A 247 -15.82 51.11 -41.08
N LEU A 248 -14.71 51.73 -41.45
CA LEU A 248 -13.36 51.27 -41.08
C LEU A 248 -13.16 51.31 -39.56
N PHE A 249 -13.62 52.37 -38.90
CA PHE A 249 -13.61 52.44 -37.44
C PHE A 249 -14.52 51.36 -36.82
N GLU A 250 -15.72 51.15 -37.34
CA GLU A 250 -16.67 50.17 -36.84
C GLU A 250 -16.14 48.73 -37.01
N GLU A 251 -15.45 48.43 -38.11
CA GLU A 251 -14.76 47.14 -38.32
C GLU A 251 -13.58 46.97 -37.37
N ALA A 252 -12.73 47.99 -37.20
CA ALA A 252 -11.61 47.96 -36.26
C ALA A 252 -12.09 47.84 -34.80
N PHE A 253 -13.14 48.58 -34.43
CA PHE A 253 -13.76 48.56 -33.12
C PHE A 253 -14.44 47.22 -32.85
N ASN A 254 -15.23 46.71 -33.79
CA ASN A 254 -15.84 45.38 -33.67
C ASN A 254 -14.79 44.29 -33.62
N ASN A 255 -13.60 44.43 -34.23
CA ASN A 255 -12.55 43.43 -34.06
C ASN A 255 -11.93 43.44 -32.65
N ALA A 256 -11.84 44.62 -32.02
CA ALA A 256 -11.30 44.78 -30.67
C ALA A 256 -12.32 44.46 -29.56
N ASP A 257 -13.59 44.86 -29.74
CA ASP A 257 -14.70 44.65 -28.80
C ASP A 257 -15.95 44.16 -29.56
N LYS A 258 -15.90 42.87 -29.97
CA LYS A 258 -16.86 42.19 -30.86
C LYS A 258 -18.32 42.25 -30.43
N ASP A 259 -18.57 42.38 -29.13
CA ASP A 259 -19.90 42.22 -28.57
C ASP A 259 -20.47 43.49 -27.97
N PHE A 260 -19.68 44.54 -27.73
CA PHE A 260 -20.18 45.76 -27.10
C PHE A 260 -21.33 46.41 -27.89
N LEU A 261 -21.17 46.64 -29.20
CA LEU A 261 -22.23 47.27 -30.00
C LEU A 261 -23.51 46.43 -30.05
N LYS A 262 -23.38 45.10 -30.04
CA LYS A 262 -24.53 44.18 -29.98
C LYS A 262 -25.21 44.23 -28.61
N LYS A 263 -24.43 44.16 -27.52
CA LYS A 263 -24.93 44.21 -26.14
C LYS A 263 -25.65 45.52 -25.85
N ILE A 264 -25.05 46.66 -26.21
CA ILE A 264 -25.64 47.97 -25.93
C ILE A 264 -26.90 48.21 -26.77
N LYS A 265 -26.95 47.72 -28.01
CA LYS A 265 -28.14 47.79 -28.86
C LYS A 265 -29.26 46.86 -28.38
N SER A 266 -28.91 45.69 -27.84
CA SER A 266 -29.86 44.77 -27.22
C SER A 266 -30.46 45.37 -25.93
N LYS A 267 -29.62 45.92 -25.05
CA LYS A 267 -30.04 46.52 -23.77
C LYS A 267 -30.79 47.84 -23.98
N HIS A 268 -30.44 48.60 -25.02
CA HIS A 268 -31.04 49.89 -25.36
C HIS A 268 -31.50 49.93 -26.83
N PRO A 269 -32.64 49.31 -27.19
CA PRO A 269 -33.10 49.20 -28.57
C PRO A 269 -33.38 50.55 -29.25
N LYS A 270 -33.73 51.57 -28.46
CA LYS A 270 -34.08 52.94 -28.92
C LYS A 270 -32.87 53.72 -29.48
N LEU A 271 -31.65 53.23 -29.31
CA LEU A 271 -30.44 53.91 -29.80
C LEU A 271 -30.34 53.87 -31.32
N THR A 272 -30.07 55.02 -31.94
CA THR A 272 -29.82 55.13 -33.38
C THR A 272 -28.37 54.78 -33.72
N SER A 273 -28.04 54.59 -35.00
CA SER A 273 -26.66 54.34 -35.43
C SER A 273 -25.68 55.45 -35.02
N ASN A 274 -26.13 56.70 -34.99
CA ASN A 274 -25.32 57.82 -34.50
C ASN A 274 -25.12 57.80 -32.98
N ASP A 275 -26.09 57.28 -32.23
CA ASP A 275 -25.96 57.09 -30.78
C ASP A 275 -24.96 55.95 -30.48
N LEU A 276 -25.02 54.85 -31.25
CA LEU A 276 -24.05 53.75 -31.17
C LEU A 276 -22.63 54.21 -31.47
N ARG A 277 -22.47 55.09 -32.48
CA ARG A 277 -21.20 55.74 -32.79
C ARG A 277 -20.63 56.54 -31.61
N LEU A 278 -21.47 57.31 -30.94
CA LEU A 278 -21.06 58.01 -29.73
C LEU A 278 -20.69 57.03 -28.60
N CYS A 279 -21.44 55.94 -28.42
CA CYS A 279 -21.13 54.91 -27.43
C CYS A 279 -19.76 54.27 -27.67
N ALA A 280 -19.42 53.97 -28.93
CA ALA A 280 -18.11 53.41 -29.27
C ALA A 280 -16.97 54.35 -28.86
N TYR A 281 -17.09 55.66 -29.11
CA TYR A 281 -16.09 56.62 -28.66
C TYR A 281 -15.99 56.74 -27.13
N LEU A 282 -17.12 56.64 -26.43
CA LEU A 282 -17.14 56.62 -24.96
C LEU A 282 -16.53 55.34 -24.39
N ARG A 283 -16.71 54.21 -25.07
CA ARG A 283 -16.11 52.91 -24.74
C ARG A 283 -14.59 52.91 -24.89
N LEU A 284 -14.07 53.76 -25.76
CA LEU A 284 -12.64 54.06 -25.88
C LEU A 284 -12.14 55.07 -24.84
N ASN A 285 -12.98 55.45 -23.88
CA ASN A 285 -12.70 56.44 -22.83
C ASN A 285 -12.29 57.82 -23.35
N LEU A 286 -12.80 58.22 -24.54
CA LEU A 286 -12.52 59.54 -25.11
C LEU A 286 -13.34 60.64 -24.42
N SER A 287 -12.69 61.77 -24.17
CA SER A 287 -13.32 62.97 -23.64
C SER A 287 -14.18 63.68 -24.68
N SER A 288 -15.10 64.55 -24.26
CA SER A 288 -15.91 65.36 -25.18
C SER A 288 -15.05 66.25 -26.11
N LYS A 289 -13.83 66.62 -25.67
CA LYS A 289 -12.87 67.39 -26.46
C LYS A 289 -12.25 66.55 -27.57
N GLU A 290 -11.94 65.28 -27.32
CA GLU A 290 -11.35 64.36 -28.31
C GLU A 290 -12.39 63.82 -29.30
N ILE A 291 -13.65 63.68 -28.86
CA ILE A 291 -14.76 63.23 -29.72
C ILE A 291 -15.19 64.32 -30.71
N ALA A 292 -15.05 65.59 -30.34
CA ALA A 292 -15.50 66.72 -31.15
C ALA A 292 -14.88 66.75 -32.57
N PRO A 293 -13.54 66.63 -32.73
CA PRO A 293 -12.90 66.51 -34.04
C PRO A 293 -13.37 65.29 -34.86
N LEU A 294 -13.64 64.16 -34.20
CA LEU A 294 -14.08 62.91 -34.86
C LEU A 294 -15.50 63.00 -35.44
N LEU A 295 -16.34 63.80 -34.80
CA LEU A 295 -17.72 64.03 -35.22
C LEU A 295 -17.87 65.33 -36.02
N ASN A 296 -16.78 66.08 -36.22
CA ASN A 296 -16.77 67.39 -36.86
C ASN A 296 -17.82 68.36 -36.27
N ILE A 297 -17.88 68.42 -34.94
CA ILE A 297 -18.80 69.29 -34.19
C ILE A 297 -18.08 69.92 -33.00
N SER A 298 -18.68 70.94 -32.38
CA SER A 298 -18.09 71.56 -31.19
C SER A 298 -18.11 70.61 -29.97
N PRO A 299 -17.15 70.72 -29.04
CA PRO A 299 -17.17 69.97 -27.77
C PRO A 299 -18.49 70.12 -27.01
N ARG A 300 -19.08 71.32 -27.05
CA ARG A 300 -20.38 71.59 -26.46
C ARG A 300 -21.51 70.77 -27.10
N SER A 301 -21.44 70.55 -28.41
CA SER A 301 -22.39 69.70 -29.13
C SER A 301 -22.25 68.23 -28.72
N VAL A 302 -21.04 67.77 -28.41
CA VAL A 302 -20.80 66.42 -27.89
C VAL A 302 -21.44 66.26 -26.50
N GLU A 303 -21.27 67.23 -25.59
CA GLU A 303 -21.88 67.20 -24.26
C GLU A 303 -23.42 67.11 -24.33
N VAL A 304 -24.04 67.89 -25.22
CA VAL A 304 -25.49 67.82 -25.46
C VAL A 304 -25.89 66.44 -25.98
N LYS A 305 -25.12 65.85 -26.90
CA LYS A 305 -25.37 64.48 -27.37
C LYS A 305 -25.21 63.45 -26.24
N ARG A 306 -24.21 63.58 -25.36
CA ARG A 306 -24.04 62.70 -24.18
C ARG A 306 -25.23 62.78 -23.23
N TYR A 307 -25.72 63.99 -22.96
CA TYR A 307 -26.93 64.17 -22.14
C TYR A 307 -28.16 63.49 -22.77
N ARG A 308 -28.36 63.65 -24.08
CA ARG A 308 -29.45 62.98 -24.81
C ARG A 308 -29.30 61.47 -24.80
N LEU A 309 -28.07 60.97 -24.94
CA LEU A 309 -27.75 59.55 -24.89
C LEU A 309 -28.12 58.97 -23.52
N ARG A 310 -27.75 59.65 -22.43
CA ARG A 310 -28.13 59.28 -21.06
C ARG A 310 -29.64 59.15 -20.90
N LYS A 311 -30.41 60.14 -21.39
CA LYS A 311 -31.88 60.09 -21.36
C LYS A 311 -32.46 58.96 -22.20
N LYS A 312 -31.89 58.65 -23.36
CA LYS A 312 -32.35 57.52 -24.20
C LYS A 312 -32.08 56.15 -23.58
N MET A 313 -31.10 56.07 -22.69
CA MET A 313 -30.73 54.87 -21.93
C MET A 313 -31.43 54.78 -20.56
N ASP A 314 -32.34 55.72 -20.25
CA ASP A 314 -33.06 55.80 -18.97
C ASP A 314 -32.15 55.71 -17.73
N LEU A 315 -30.96 56.32 -17.81
CA LEU A 315 -29.97 56.29 -16.72
C LEU A 315 -30.24 57.38 -15.66
N PRO A 316 -30.10 57.05 -14.36
CA PRO A 316 -30.21 58.01 -13.25
C PRO A 316 -29.23 59.19 -13.37
N HIS A 317 -29.54 60.29 -12.66
CA HIS A 317 -28.68 61.47 -12.73
C HIS A 317 -27.27 61.23 -12.15
N GLU A 318 -27.18 60.34 -11.16
CA GLU A 318 -25.98 60.03 -10.37
C GLU A 318 -25.04 59.04 -11.08
N THR A 319 -25.55 58.27 -12.06
CA THR A 319 -24.73 57.34 -12.83
C THR A 319 -23.92 58.08 -13.89
N ASN A 320 -22.60 57.92 -13.85
CA ASN A 320 -21.71 58.43 -14.89
C ASN A 320 -21.90 57.61 -16.18
N LEU A 321 -22.24 58.32 -17.27
CA LEU A 321 -22.48 57.70 -18.58
C LEU A 321 -21.25 56.97 -19.13
N THR A 322 -20.03 57.50 -18.88
CA THR A 322 -18.81 56.82 -19.35
C THR A 322 -18.60 55.52 -18.60
N ASP A 323 -18.70 55.55 -17.27
CA ASP A 323 -18.44 54.39 -16.41
C ASP A 323 -19.44 53.27 -16.72
N TYR A 324 -20.73 53.62 -16.87
CA TYR A 324 -21.76 52.69 -17.32
C TYR A 324 -21.45 52.02 -18.68
N ILE A 325 -20.88 52.79 -19.62
CA ILE A 325 -20.47 52.28 -20.93
C ILE A 325 -19.20 51.41 -20.85
N LEU A 326 -18.28 51.72 -19.93
CA LEU A 326 -17.07 50.93 -19.68
C LEU A 326 -17.34 49.62 -18.93
N GLU A 327 -18.46 49.50 -18.22
CA GLU A 327 -18.87 48.28 -17.52
C GLU A 327 -19.68 47.28 -18.37
N LEU A 328 -20.26 47.73 -19.50
CA LEU A 328 -21.02 46.90 -20.45
C LEU A 328 -20.14 45.94 -21.28
#